data_AF-A0A1S8X0H7-F1
#
_entry.id   AF-A0A1S8X0H7-F1
#
_cell.length_a   1.000
_cell.length_b   1.000
_cell.length_c   1.000
_cell.angle_alpha   90.00
_cell.angle_beta   90.00
_cell.angle_gamma   90.00
#
_symmetry.space_group_name_H-M   'P 1'
#
loop_
_entity.id
_entity.type
_entity.pdbx_description
1 polymer ?
#
loop_
_entity_poly.entity_id
_entity_poly.type
_entity_poly.pdbx_seq_one_letter_code
_entity_poly.pdbx_strand_id
1 'polypeptide(L)'
;MHPSDAAHKTLEITVWDFDRGPSNDFIGGLTLGADAKAERRELWLAVFRPPYRRIEAWFQLSSRTQNENQSSTPEFRFVVLRIVQRPVLVLSYSTV
;
A
#
# COMPACT_ATOMS: atom_id res chain seq x y z
N MET A 1 11.55 16.21 1.14
CA MET A 1 10.20 16.14 1.71
C MET A 1 10.35 16.19 3.21
N HIS A 2 9.72 17.16 3.88
CA HIS A 2 9.93 17.44 5.31
C HIS A 2 9.03 16.53 6.17
N PRO A 3 9.40 16.17 7.42
CA PRO A 3 8.55 15.33 8.29
C PRO A 3 7.13 15.87 8.50
N SER A 4 6.94 17.19 8.44
CA SER A 4 5.62 17.82 8.48
C SER A 4 4.71 17.41 7.31
N ASP A 5 5.28 17.01 6.18
CA ASP A 5 4.52 16.58 5.01
C ASP A 5 3.82 15.24 5.24
N ALA A 6 4.30 14.42 6.19
CA ALA A 6 3.71 13.13 6.52
C ALA A 6 2.30 13.26 7.12
N ALA A 7 2.01 14.35 7.84
CA ALA A 7 0.73 14.55 8.49
C ALA A 7 -0.41 14.86 7.52
N HIS A 8 -0.10 15.41 6.35
CA HIS A 8 -1.08 15.96 5.41
C HIS A 8 -1.16 15.21 4.09
N LYS A 9 -0.38 14.13 3.95
CA LYS A 9 -0.33 13.34 2.71
C LYS A 9 -0.67 11.90 3.00
N THR A 10 -1.25 11.28 2.00
CA THR A 10 -1.53 9.84 1.94
C THR A 10 -0.98 9.31 0.63
N LEU A 11 -0.63 8.02 0.64
CA LEU A 11 -0.28 7.27 -0.57
C LEU A 11 -1.31 6.15 -0.71
N GLU A 12 -2.16 6.27 -1.72
CA GLU A 12 -3.08 5.23 -2.12
C GLU A 12 -2.42 4.34 -3.17
N ILE A 13 -2.44 3.04 -2.93
CA ILE A 13 -1.90 2.01 -3.80
C ILE A 13 -3.05 1.09 -4.16
N THR A 14 -3.30 0.90 -5.46
CA THR A 14 -4.33 0.00 -5.96
C THR A 14 -3.72 -1.00 -6.92
N VAL A 15 -4.20 -2.24 -6.85
CA VAL A 15 -3.82 -3.33 -7.73
C VAL A 15 -5.04 -3.74 -8.52
N TRP A 16 -4.82 -3.89 -9.82
CA TRP A 16 -5.83 -4.22 -10.80
C TRP A 16 -5.34 -5.40 -11.63
N ASP A 17 -6.23 -6.32 -11.95
CA ASP A 17 -5.98 -7.34 -12.96
C ASP A 17 -6.09 -6.69 -14.33
N PHE A 18 -5.11 -6.95 -15.20
CA PHE A 18 -5.10 -6.35 -16.53
C PHE A 18 -5.81 -7.28 -17.51
N ASP A 19 -7.01 -6.90 -17.89
CA ASP A 19 -7.82 -7.65 -18.85
C ASP A 19 -7.71 -7.05 -20.25
N ARG A 20 -7.76 -7.92 -21.26
CA ARG A 20 -7.90 -7.49 -22.66
C ARG A 20 -9.33 -7.05 -23.01
N GLY A 21 -10.25 -7.16 -22.05
CA GLY A 21 -11.66 -6.80 -22.18
C GLY A 21 -11.95 -5.31 -21.95
N PRO A 22 -13.23 -4.95 -21.70
CA PRO A 22 -13.65 -3.55 -21.60
C PRO A 22 -13.22 -2.83 -20.31
N SER A 23 -12.87 -3.56 -19.25
CA SER A 23 -12.42 -2.99 -17.98
C SER A 23 -11.52 -3.96 -17.23
N ASN A 24 -10.61 -3.41 -16.43
CA ASN A 24 -9.74 -4.14 -15.52
C ASN A 24 -10.46 -4.47 -14.20
N ASP A 25 -10.28 -5.68 -13.69
CA ASP A 25 -10.83 -6.08 -12.40
C ASP A 25 -10.02 -5.54 -11.22
N PHE A 26 -10.70 -4.96 -10.23
CA PHE A 26 -10.02 -4.47 -9.03
C PHE A 26 -9.63 -5.64 -8.12
N ILE A 27 -8.34 -5.82 -7.86
CA ILE A 27 -7.82 -6.88 -6.98
C ILE A 27 -7.85 -6.42 -5.52
N GLY A 28 -7.44 -5.18 -5.24
CA GLY A 28 -7.36 -4.67 -3.88
C GLY A 28 -6.52 -3.40 -3.76
N GLY A 29 -6.55 -2.77 -2.59
CA GLY A 29 -5.81 -1.55 -2.34
C GLY A 29 -5.24 -1.42 -0.93
N LEU A 30 -4.34 -0.46 -0.76
CA LEU A 30 -3.68 -0.11 0.48
C LEU A 30 -3.53 1.41 0.55
N THR A 31 -3.88 1.99 1.70
CA THR A 31 -3.58 3.39 2.00
C THR A 31 -2.52 3.49 3.08
N LEU A 32 -1.44 4.22 2.78
CA LEU A 32 -0.42 4.65 3.74
C LEU A 32 -0.68 6.12 4.09
N GLY A 33 -0.54 6.48 5.36
CA GLY A 33 -0.82 7.83 5.82
C GLY A 33 -0.67 7.97 7.33
N ALA A 34 -0.70 9.21 7.81
CA ALA A 34 -0.64 9.50 9.25
C ALA A 34 -1.83 8.90 10.02
N ASP A 35 -2.99 8.79 9.36
CA ASP A 35 -4.23 8.25 9.92
C ASP A 35 -4.42 6.75 9.64
N ALA A 36 -3.43 6.10 9.00
CA ALA A 36 -3.49 4.66 8.78
C ALA A 36 -3.34 3.88 10.10
N LYS A 37 -3.80 2.62 10.12
CA LYS A 37 -3.69 1.77 11.30
C LYS A 37 -2.36 1.01 11.34
N ALA A 38 -1.80 0.87 12.54
CA ALA A 38 -0.65 0.01 12.85
C ALA A 38 0.54 0.16 11.88
N GLU A 39 1.00 -0.96 11.30
CA GLU A 39 2.19 -1.08 10.44
C GLU A 39 2.18 -0.10 9.24
N ARG A 40 1.00 0.21 8.70
CA ARG A 40 0.83 1.14 7.56
C ARG A 40 1.26 2.56 7.94
N ARG A 41 0.94 3.00 9.16
CA ARG A 41 1.34 4.31 9.70
C ARG A 41 2.80 4.35 10.07
N GLU A 42 3.30 3.28 10.69
CA GLU A 42 4.72 3.19 11.07
C GLU A 42 5.63 3.27 9.85
N LEU A 43 5.30 2.53 8.79
CA LEU A 43 6.03 2.60 7.52
C LEU A 43 5.93 3.98 6.88
N TRP A 44 4.73 4.57 6.86
CA TRP A 44 4.53 5.93 6.37
C TRP A 44 5.45 6.93 7.08
N LEU A 45 5.47 6.93 8.42
CA LEU A 45 6.33 7.82 9.20
C LEU A 45 7.82 7.54 9.00
N ALA A 46 8.21 6.27 8.83
CA ALA A 46 9.60 5.87 8.63
C ALA A 46 10.19 6.43 7.33
N VAL A 47 9.38 6.57 6.26
CA VAL A 47 9.80 7.20 4.99
C VAL A 47 10.28 8.64 5.18
N PHE A 48 9.72 9.36 6.16
CA PHE A 48 10.05 10.77 6.43
C PHE A 48 11.09 10.96 7.53
N ARG A 49 11.67 9.89 8.08
CA ARG A 49 12.66 9.98 9.15
C ARG A 49 14.09 9.74 8.63
N PRO A 50 15.08 10.57 9.04
CA PRO A 50 16.49 10.26 8.81
C PRO A 50 16.86 8.90 9.42
N PRO A 51 17.77 8.13 8.78
CA PRO A 51 18.62 8.51 7.65
C PRO A 51 18.01 8.23 6.27
N TYR A 52 16.67 8.24 6.13
CA TYR A 52 15.97 8.09 4.85
C TYR A 52 16.37 6.85 4.06
N ARG A 53 16.16 5.70 4.68
CA ARG A 53 16.50 4.40 4.09
C ARG A 53 15.43 3.95 3.11
N ARG A 54 15.83 3.06 2.20
CA ARG A 54 14.88 2.23 1.45
C ARG A 54 14.08 1.38 2.43
N ILE A 55 12.77 1.31 2.24
CA ILE A 55 11.89 0.46 3.04
C ILE A 55 11.19 -0.52 2.11
N GLU A 56 11.24 -1.80 2.49
CA GLU A 56 10.56 -2.90 1.83
C GLU A 56 9.67 -3.60 2.85
N ALA A 57 8.38 -3.72 2.56
CA ALA A 57 7.43 -4.38 3.42
C ALA A 57 6.32 -5.05 2.61
N TRP A 58 5.78 -6.12 3.17
CA TRP A 58 4.62 -6.82 2.65
C TRP A 58 3.36 -6.30 3.32
N PHE A 59 2.32 -6.05 2.54
CA PHE A 59 1.01 -5.69 3.07
C PHE A 59 -0.09 -6.53 2.46
N GLN A 60 -1.07 -6.89 3.27
CA GLN A 60 -2.32 -7.44 2.81
C GLN A 60 -3.17 -6.34 2.17
N LEU A 61 -3.65 -6.59 0.96
CA LEU A 61 -4.57 -5.70 0.26
C LEU A 61 -5.98 -5.78 0.87
N SER A 62 -6.63 -4.62 0.98
CA SER A 62 -8.03 -4.52 1.36
C SER A 62 -8.91 -4.55 0.11
N SER A 63 -10.00 -5.32 0.14
CA SER A 63 -11.05 -5.26 -0.88
C SER A 63 -11.87 -3.98 -0.73
N ARG A 64 -12.51 -3.52 -1.82
CA ARG A 64 -13.34 -2.30 -1.86
C ARG A 64 -14.51 -2.35 -0.86
N THR A 65 -14.90 -3.54 -0.41
CA THR A 65 -16.08 -3.80 0.42
C THR A 65 -15.80 -4.03 1.91
N GLN A 66 -14.57 -3.85 2.40
CA GLN A 66 -14.28 -4.11 3.81
C GLN A 66 -14.74 -2.94 4.72
N ASN A 67 -16.01 -2.96 5.12
CA ASN A 67 -16.37 -2.57 6.48
C ASN A 67 -15.68 -3.59 7.42
N GLU A 68 -15.01 -3.13 8.48
CA GLU A 68 -14.09 -3.91 9.34
C GLU A 68 -14.68 -5.16 10.04
N ASN A 69 -15.92 -5.57 9.74
CA ASN A 69 -16.64 -6.65 10.42
C ASN A 69 -16.91 -7.91 9.57
N GLN A 70 -16.31 -8.09 8.39
CA GLN A 70 -16.51 -9.31 7.60
C GLN A 70 -15.18 -10.01 7.28
N SER A 71 -14.94 -11.13 7.97
CA SER A 71 -13.87 -12.07 7.69
C SER A 71 -14.23 -12.95 6.49
N SER A 72 -14.01 -12.43 5.29
CA SER A 72 -13.91 -13.27 4.09
C SER A 72 -12.59 -14.03 4.14
N THR A 73 -12.61 -15.30 3.75
CA THR A 73 -11.43 -16.18 3.61
C THR A 73 -10.32 -15.45 2.84
N PRO A 74 -9.09 -15.37 3.37
CA PRO A 74 -8.02 -14.62 2.69
C PRO A 74 -7.53 -15.45 1.51
N GLU A 75 -7.97 -15.11 0.30
CA GLU A 75 -7.10 -15.31 -0.85
C GLU A 75 -5.84 -14.48 -0.57
N PHE A 76 -4.68 -15.12 -0.53
CA PHE A 76 -3.42 -14.50 -0.15
C PHE A 76 -3.00 -13.42 -1.15
N ARG A 77 -3.59 -12.22 -1.05
CA ARG A 77 -3.33 -11.05 -1.89
C ARG A 77 -2.37 -10.12 -1.16
N PHE A 78 -1.09 -10.41 -1.27
CA PHE A 78 -0.03 -9.55 -0.74
C PHE A 78 0.67 -8.78 -1.85
N VAL A 79 1.09 -7.56 -1.52
CA VAL A 79 1.99 -6.76 -2.36
C VAL A 79 3.29 -6.50 -1.63
N VAL A 80 4.40 -6.57 -2.36
CA VAL A 80 5.67 -5.97 -1.90
C VAL A 80 5.63 -4.51 -2.26
N LEU A 81 5.73 -3.67 -1.25
CA LEU A 81 5.98 -2.25 -1.45
C LEU A 81 7.45 -1.96 -1.25
N ARG A 82 8.11 -1.53 -2.32
CA ARG A 82 9.46 -0.98 -2.27
C ARG A 82 9.36 0.53 -2.43
N ILE A 83 9.48 1.26 -1.33
CA ILE A 83 9.48 2.72 -1.33
C ILE A 83 10.92 3.22 -1.36
N VAL A 84 11.27 3.97 -2.41
CA VAL A 84 12.54 4.67 -2.58
C VAL A 84 12.30 6.17 -2.47
N GLN A 85 13.24 6.90 -1.88
CA GLN A 85 13.11 8.36 -1.62
C GLN A 85 13.02 9.23 -2.89
N ARG A 86 13.21 8.63 -4.08
CA ARG A 86 12.81 9.19 -5.38
C ARG A 86 11.54 8.46 -5.81
N PRO A 87 10.48 9.15 -6.26
CA PRO A 87 9.10 8.64 -6.34
C PRO A 87 8.91 7.63 -7.48
N VAL A 88 9.70 6.57 -7.47
CA VAL A 88 9.53 5.39 -8.31
C VAL A 88 9.11 4.29 -7.34
N LEU A 89 7.80 4.17 -7.19
CA LEU A 89 7.17 3.02 -6.56
C LEU A 89 7.45 1.83 -7.47
N VAL A 90 8.25 0.88 -6.98
CA VAL A 90 8.36 -0.42 -7.64
C VAL A 90 7.36 -1.33 -6.95
N LEU A 91 6.24 -1.56 -7.62
CA LEU A 91 5.24 -2.55 -7.22
C LEU A 91 5.65 -3.89 -7.84
N SER A 92 5.78 -4.92 -7.01
CA SER A 92 5.93 -6.30 -7.49
C SER A 92 4.73 -7.08 -7.00
N TYR A 93 3.91 -7.56 -7.93
CA TYR A 93 2.84 -8.49 -7.67
C TYR A 93 3.39 -9.91 -7.81
N SER A 94 3.02 -10.81 -6.90
CA SER A 94 3.31 -12.23 -7.02
C SER A 94 2.01 -12.98 -6.75
N THR A 95 1.57 -13.76 -7.72
CA THR A 95 0.58 -14.82 -7.52
C THR A 95 1.34 -16.09 -7.16
N VAL A 96 1.10 -16.67 -5.98
CA VAL A 96 1.51 -18.05 -5.68
C VAL A 96 0.46 -19.02 -6.18
#